data_AF-A0A3M0VWP0-F1
#
_entry.id   AF-A0A3M0VWP0-F1
#
_cell.length_a   1.000
_cell.length_b   1.000
_cell.length_c   1.000
_cell.angle_alpha   90.00
_cell.angle_beta   90.00
_cell.angle_gamma   90.00
#
_symmetry.space_group_name_H-M   'P 1'
#
loop_
_entity.id
_entity.type
_entity.pdbx_description
1 polymer ?
#
loop_
_entity_poly.entity_id
_entity_poly.type
_entity_poly.pdbx_seq_one_letter_code
_entity_poly.pdbx_strand_id
1 'polypeptide(L)'
;MYPEASMKTPPAVVDNGGADGIFPGVDGGTMSGPMPVSPPEDDNLTDVVHPVAPDVCTANVSVNSGKLPARNLHKMDCRDAIEEDGSLRFFWLDYTEVNDSLYLFGKVKQKSTAQYESAIVKVENILRKLYFLPRDHRVRNGFATEEKVDMHNVREEVDALMSKQNVPIRKTKAFDLQGKTFSRVFGTNTALFEQFVMWKNVMGPCWLKIKDADFTAVSNTSYCKLECAVSEPKSITLLSDTEDLEPPQLTLMSLAFRKQTNANDKKQEMTALSCSLLYAAEYTL
;
A
#
# COMPACT_ATOMS: atom_id res chain seq x y z
N MET A 1 -23.60 23.48 25.02
CA MET A 1 -24.95 22.91 24.87
C MET A 1 -25.08 22.47 23.42
N TYR A 2 -24.79 21.20 23.15
CA TYR A 2 -24.93 20.54 21.84
C TYR A 2 -25.97 19.42 22.02
N PRO A 3 -26.86 19.16 21.05
CA PRO A 3 -27.99 18.26 21.24
C PRO A 3 -27.58 16.79 21.13
N GLU A 4 -28.18 15.94 21.99
CA GLU A 4 -28.05 14.49 22.00
C GLU A 4 -28.72 13.87 20.75
N ALA A 5 -28.00 12.99 20.05
CA ALA A 5 -28.55 12.12 19.02
C ALA A 5 -28.97 10.79 19.65
N SER A 6 -30.28 10.54 19.69
CA SER A 6 -30.90 9.29 20.17
C SER A 6 -30.57 8.11 19.25
N MET A 7 -29.72 7.19 19.71
CA MET A 7 -29.52 5.88 19.06
C MET A 7 -30.70 4.95 19.38
N LYS A 8 -31.48 4.59 18.35
CA LYS A 8 -32.45 3.49 18.41
C LYS A 8 -31.73 2.14 18.28
N THR A 9 -31.99 1.23 19.21
CA THR A 9 -31.57 -0.18 19.17
C THR A 9 -32.28 -0.95 18.05
N PRO A 10 -31.59 -1.79 17.26
CA PRO A 10 -32.24 -2.70 16.32
C PRO A 10 -32.86 -3.91 17.04
N PRO A 11 -33.94 -4.52 16.50
CA PRO A 11 -34.62 -5.64 17.14
C PRO A 11 -33.85 -6.96 16.98
N ALA A 12 -34.08 -7.86 17.94
CA ALA A 12 -33.49 -9.19 18.01
C ALA A 12 -33.96 -10.10 16.86
N VAL A 13 -33.02 -10.86 16.30
CA VAL A 13 -33.32 -11.94 15.34
C VAL A 13 -33.79 -13.16 16.12
N VAL A 14 -35.00 -13.60 15.81
CA VAL A 14 -35.62 -14.83 16.32
C VAL A 14 -35.19 -15.98 15.44
N ASP A 15 -34.53 -16.97 16.05
CA ASP A 15 -34.19 -18.25 15.44
C ASP A 15 -35.45 -19.13 15.37
N ASN A 16 -35.75 -19.69 14.20
CA ASN A 16 -36.78 -20.70 14.01
C ASN A 16 -36.25 -21.74 13.03
N GLY A 17 -36.03 -22.95 13.55
CA GLY A 17 -35.58 -24.09 12.79
C GLY A 17 -36.68 -24.76 11.95
N GLY A 18 -36.21 -25.71 11.14
CA GLY A 18 -37.00 -26.81 10.58
C GLY A 18 -37.14 -26.82 9.06
N ALA A 19 -36.44 -27.75 8.39
CA ALA A 19 -37.09 -28.85 7.64
C ALA A 19 -36.07 -29.67 6.80
N ASP A 20 -36.36 -30.97 6.76
CA ASP A 20 -35.67 -32.10 6.14
C ASP A 20 -35.54 -32.06 4.61
N GLY A 21 -34.60 -32.86 4.08
CA GLY A 21 -34.58 -33.19 2.64
C GLY A 21 -33.37 -33.96 2.10
N ILE A 22 -33.29 -35.26 2.41
CA ILE A 22 -33.01 -36.39 1.47
C ILE A 22 -31.79 -36.27 0.51
N PHE A 23 -30.75 -37.10 0.69
CA PHE A 23 -30.08 -37.86 -0.39
C PHE A 23 -29.42 -39.15 0.16
N PRO A 24 -29.39 -40.26 -0.60
CA PRO A 24 -29.10 -41.61 -0.10
C PRO A 24 -27.60 -41.91 -0.05
N GLY A 25 -27.22 -42.80 0.87
CA GLY A 25 -25.85 -43.30 1.02
C GLY A 25 -25.51 -44.45 0.07
N VAL A 26 -24.22 -44.59 -0.22
CA VAL A 26 -23.58 -45.84 -0.69
C VAL A 26 -22.10 -45.86 -0.25
N ASP A 27 -21.82 -46.82 0.62
CA ASP A 27 -20.67 -47.73 0.78
C ASP A 27 -19.22 -47.27 0.97
N GLY A 28 -18.60 -47.95 1.93
CA GLY A 28 -17.23 -47.82 2.37
C GLY A 28 -16.18 -48.32 1.38
N GLY A 29 -15.03 -47.67 1.43
CA GLY A 29 -13.81 -48.05 0.74
C GLY A 29 -12.61 -47.42 1.43
N THR A 30 -11.92 -48.20 2.25
CA THR A 30 -10.65 -47.86 2.90
C THR A 30 -9.58 -47.65 1.82
N MET A 31 -9.05 -46.43 1.68
CA MET A 31 -7.82 -46.18 0.92
C MET A 31 -6.92 -45.24 1.72
N SER A 32 -5.82 -45.80 2.21
CA SER A 32 -4.71 -45.10 2.85
C SER A 32 -4.04 -44.14 1.86
N GLY A 33 -4.15 -42.83 2.11
CA GLY A 33 -3.37 -41.79 1.42
C GLY A 33 -2.03 -41.53 2.13
N PRO A 34 -0.96 -41.19 1.40
CA PRO A 34 0.35 -40.92 2.00
C PRO A 34 0.35 -39.59 2.74
N MET A 35 1.01 -39.56 3.90
CA MET A 35 1.20 -38.35 4.72
C MET A 35 2.01 -37.27 3.98
N PRO A 36 1.76 -35.98 4.24
CA PRO A 36 2.62 -34.90 3.74
C PRO A 36 3.96 -34.92 4.50
N VAL A 37 5.06 -35.01 3.76
CA VAL A 37 6.44 -34.92 4.28
C VAL A 37 6.83 -33.45 4.34
N SER A 38 7.14 -32.95 5.53
CA SER A 38 7.70 -31.61 5.75
C SER A 38 9.10 -31.47 5.13
N PRO A 39 9.45 -30.33 4.53
CA PRO A 39 10.81 -30.09 4.04
C PRO A 39 11.79 -29.93 5.22
N PRO A 40 13.07 -30.33 5.06
CA PRO A 40 14.07 -30.22 6.12
C PRO A 40 14.42 -28.75 6.38
N GLU A 41 14.62 -28.43 7.66
CA GLU A 41 15.18 -27.18 8.15
C GLU A 41 16.66 -27.14 7.78
N ASP A 42 17.10 -26.08 7.09
CA ASP A 42 18.52 -25.81 6.85
C ASP A 42 18.92 -24.59 7.68
N ASP A 43 19.71 -24.86 8.72
CA ASP A 43 20.29 -23.89 9.62
C ASP A 43 21.46 -23.17 8.93
N ASN A 44 21.36 -21.83 8.89
CA ASN A 44 22.48 -20.89 8.90
C ASN A 44 23.33 -20.74 7.62
N LEU A 45 23.05 -19.69 6.84
CA LEU A 45 24.11 -18.97 6.12
C LEU A 45 23.77 -17.48 5.95
N THR A 46 24.58 -16.64 6.57
CA THR A 46 24.64 -15.19 6.34
C THR A 46 25.26 -14.93 4.97
N ASP A 47 24.46 -14.65 3.95
CA ASP A 47 24.97 -14.16 2.66
C ASP A 47 24.76 -12.66 2.50
N VAL A 48 25.89 -11.97 2.57
CA VAL A 48 26.07 -10.57 2.21
C VAL A 48 25.92 -10.46 0.69
N VAL A 49 24.87 -9.78 0.22
CA VAL A 49 24.65 -9.54 -1.22
C VAL A 49 25.70 -8.53 -1.71
N HIS A 50 26.71 -9.02 -2.43
CA HIS A 50 27.52 -8.19 -3.32
C HIS A 50 26.83 -8.07 -4.69
N PRO A 51 26.90 -6.90 -5.35
CA PRO A 51 26.30 -6.70 -6.67
C PRO A 51 27.03 -7.55 -7.71
N VAL A 52 26.37 -8.60 -8.21
CA VAL A 52 26.85 -9.41 -9.33
C VAL A 52 26.59 -8.67 -10.64
N ALA A 53 27.65 -8.43 -11.41
CA ALA A 53 27.54 -7.90 -12.77
C ALA A 53 26.74 -8.88 -13.66
N PRO A 54 25.92 -8.40 -14.61
CA PRO A 54 25.07 -9.28 -15.40
C PRO A 54 25.92 -10.21 -16.28
N ASP A 55 25.75 -11.53 -16.07
CA ASP A 55 26.39 -12.56 -16.87
C ASP A 55 25.88 -12.55 -18.33
N VAL A 56 26.84 -12.77 -19.22
CA VAL A 56 26.74 -12.67 -20.68
C VAL A 56 25.99 -13.88 -21.26
N CYS A 57 24.68 -13.76 -21.47
CA CYS A 57 23.88 -14.75 -22.23
C CYS A 57 22.87 -14.11 -23.21
N THR A 58 23.10 -12.87 -23.68
CA THR A 58 22.23 -12.17 -24.64
C THR A 58 22.81 -12.14 -26.06
N ALA A 59 23.26 -13.28 -26.60
CA ALA A 59 23.92 -13.27 -27.92
C ALA A 59 22.95 -13.25 -29.12
N ASN A 60 21.69 -13.69 -29.00
CA ASN A 60 20.81 -13.87 -30.19
C ASN A 60 19.38 -13.31 -30.02
N VAL A 61 19.19 -12.19 -29.32
CA VAL A 61 17.89 -11.50 -29.33
C VAL A 61 17.85 -10.51 -30.50
N SER A 62 17.13 -10.86 -31.56
CA SER A 62 16.80 -9.93 -32.63
C SER A 62 15.79 -8.89 -32.11
N VAL A 63 16.27 -7.66 -31.86
CA VAL A 63 15.43 -6.52 -31.47
C VAL A 63 15.06 -5.74 -32.73
N ASN A 64 13.88 -5.99 -33.28
CA ASN A 64 13.34 -5.16 -34.35
C ASN A 64 12.69 -3.92 -33.73
N SER A 65 13.50 -2.91 -33.43
CA SER A 65 13.05 -1.65 -32.85
C SER A 65 12.60 -0.69 -33.96
N GLY A 66 11.32 -0.32 -33.97
CA GLY A 66 10.94 0.94 -34.61
C GLY A 66 11.74 2.08 -33.95
N LYS A 67 12.18 3.07 -34.73
CA LYS A 67 12.94 4.23 -34.23
C LYS A 67 12.15 4.95 -33.13
N LEU A 68 12.42 4.63 -31.87
CA LEU A 68 12.09 5.47 -30.73
C LEU A 68 13.34 6.30 -30.40
N PRO A 69 13.21 7.60 -30.10
CA PRO A 69 14.34 8.40 -29.67
C PRO A 69 14.89 7.82 -28.37
N ALA A 70 16.21 7.60 -28.31
CA ALA A 70 16.91 7.22 -27.09
C ALA A 70 16.71 8.33 -26.04
N ARG A 71 15.77 8.13 -25.11
CA ARG A 71 15.55 9.05 -24.00
C ARG A 71 16.70 8.84 -23.00
N ASN A 72 17.57 9.84 -22.84
CA ASN A 72 18.59 9.83 -21.80
C ASN A 72 17.94 9.53 -20.44
N LEU A 73 18.46 8.54 -19.72
CA LEU A 73 18.00 8.13 -18.39
C LEU A 73 18.48 9.10 -17.30
N HIS A 74 18.52 10.40 -17.60
CA HIS A 74 18.83 11.41 -16.60
C HIS A 74 17.58 11.70 -15.78
N LYS A 75 17.77 12.01 -14.48
CA LYS A 75 16.71 12.55 -13.63
C LYS A 75 16.32 13.94 -14.15
N MET A 76 15.06 14.29 -14.00
CA MET A 76 14.54 15.60 -14.36
C MET A 76 15.03 16.65 -13.36
N ASP A 77 15.28 17.89 -13.80
CA ASP A 77 15.50 19.02 -12.89
C ASP A 77 14.17 19.37 -12.19
N CYS A 78 14.15 19.38 -10.85
CA CYS A 78 12.93 19.65 -10.10
C CYS A 78 12.35 21.05 -10.37
N ARG A 79 13.19 22.03 -10.73
CA ARG A 79 12.73 23.38 -11.10
C ARG A 79 11.81 23.39 -12.31
N ASP A 80 11.92 22.36 -13.14
CA ASP A 80 11.12 22.18 -14.34
C ASP A 80 9.75 21.52 -14.05
N ALA A 81 9.49 21.12 -12.79
CA ALA A 81 8.21 20.57 -12.32
C ALA A 81 7.49 21.47 -11.29
N ILE A 82 8.24 22.28 -10.55
CA ILE A 82 7.72 23.09 -9.43
C ILE A 82 7.01 24.35 -9.96
N GLU A 83 5.87 24.69 -9.37
CA GLU A 83 5.07 25.90 -9.63
C GLU A 83 5.67 27.15 -8.98
N GLU A 84 5.19 28.33 -9.40
CA GLU A 84 5.71 29.62 -8.90
C GLU A 84 5.56 29.78 -7.38
N ASP A 85 4.54 29.13 -6.79
CA ASP A 85 4.30 29.12 -5.35
C ASP A 85 5.14 28.06 -4.59
N GLY A 86 6.07 27.38 -5.28
CA GLY A 86 6.90 26.32 -4.72
C GLY A 86 6.20 24.97 -4.60
N SER A 87 4.94 24.84 -5.02
CA SER A 87 4.23 23.57 -4.98
C SER A 87 4.52 22.69 -6.19
N LEU A 88 4.30 21.39 -6.04
CA LEU A 88 4.35 20.40 -7.11
C LEU A 88 2.95 19.91 -7.42
N ARG A 89 2.55 19.98 -8.69
CA ARG A 89 1.35 19.30 -9.20
C ARG A 89 1.71 17.88 -9.61
N PHE A 90 1.08 16.91 -8.98
CA PHE A 90 1.38 15.49 -9.13
C PHE A 90 0.10 14.70 -9.35
N PHE A 91 0.02 13.97 -10.46
CA PHE A 91 -1.10 13.06 -10.72
C PHE A 91 -0.74 11.68 -10.22
N TRP A 92 -1.37 11.23 -9.14
CA TRP A 92 -1.06 9.93 -8.54
C TRP A 92 -1.78 8.79 -9.30
N LEU A 93 -1.16 7.62 -9.34
CA LEU A 93 -1.64 6.45 -10.08
C LEU A 93 -1.61 5.18 -9.24
N ASP A 94 -0.50 4.93 -8.56
CA ASP A 94 -0.26 3.69 -7.82
C ASP A 94 0.52 3.99 -6.53
N TYR A 95 0.63 3.01 -5.63
CA TYR A 95 1.32 3.17 -4.37
C TYR A 95 2.04 1.90 -3.92
N THR A 96 3.00 2.08 -3.02
CA THR A 96 3.58 0.99 -2.24
C THR A 96 3.93 1.46 -0.83
N GLU A 97 3.99 0.53 0.11
CA GLU A 97 4.35 0.82 1.50
C GLU A 97 5.67 0.13 1.84
N VAL A 98 6.67 0.92 2.21
CA VAL A 98 8.01 0.41 2.56
C VAL A 98 8.50 1.13 3.81
N ASN A 99 8.91 0.38 4.83
CA ASN A 99 9.49 0.91 6.07
C ASN A 99 8.64 2.02 6.73
N ASP A 100 7.33 1.79 6.88
CA ASP A 100 6.38 2.75 7.45
C ASP A 100 6.28 4.10 6.68
N SER A 101 6.74 4.13 5.43
CA SER A 101 6.58 5.25 4.51
C SER A 101 5.70 4.84 3.35
N LEU A 102 4.82 5.74 2.94
CA LEU A 102 3.96 5.55 1.77
C LEU A 102 4.66 6.15 0.55
N TYR A 103 4.79 5.39 -0.52
CA TYR A 103 5.33 5.85 -1.79
C TYR A 103 4.20 5.94 -2.79
N LEU A 104 3.97 7.12 -3.36
CA LEU A 104 3.01 7.33 -4.44
C LEU A 104 3.74 7.42 -5.77
N PHE A 105 3.29 6.65 -6.75
CA PHE A 105 3.76 6.70 -8.12
C PHE A 105 2.78 7.50 -8.97
N GLY A 106 3.31 8.27 -9.91
CA GLY A 106 2.49 9.15 -10.71
C GLY A 106 3.24 9.87 -11.81
N LYS A 107 2.65 10.98 -12.22
CA LYS A 107 3.13 11.83 -13.31
C LYS A 107 3.24 13.28 -12.85
N VAL A 108 4.23 13.96 -13.40
CA VAL A 108 4.44 15.41 -13.24
C VAL A 108 4.63 16.03 -14.61
N LYS A 109 4.19 17.28 -14.77
CA LYS A 109 4.41 18.03 -16.00
C LYS A 109 5.83 18.58 -16.01
N GLN A 110 6.58 18.27 -17.05
CA GLN A 110 7.83 18.96 -17.36
C GLN A 110 7.51 20.24 -18.14
N LYS A 111 7.87 21.41 -17.59
CA LYS A 111 7.52 22.70 -18.20
C LYS A 111 8.28 22.96 -19.50
N SER A 112 9.55 22.56 -19.58
CA SER A 112 10.42 22.77 -20.75
C SER A 112 9.95 22.04 -22.00
N THR A 113 9.38 20.84 -21.86
CA THR A 113 8.92 19.99 -22.98
C THR A 113 7.41 19.91 -23.09
N ALA A 114 6.68 20.40 -22.08
CA ALA A 114 5.24 20.19 -21.89
C ALA A 114 4.81 18.70 -21.86
N GLN A 115 5.75 17.78 -21.58
CA GLN A 115 5.48 16.34 -21.49
C GLN A 115 5.26 15.91 -20.04
N TYR A 116 4.58 14.77 -19.86
CA TYR A 116 4.40 14.16 -18.56
C TYR A 116 5.43 13.06 -18.31
N GLU A 117 6.24 13.25 -17.29
CA GLU A 117 7.28 12.31 -16.89
C GLU A 117 6.90 11.59 -15.59
N SER A 118 7.47 10.40 -15.37
CA SER A 118 7.18 9.61 -14.18
C SER A 118 7.79 10.24 -12.93
N ALA A 119 7.05 10.20 -11.83
CA ALA A 119 7.48 10.72 -10.55
C ALA A 119 7.13 9.76 -9.41
N ILE A 120 7.94 9.78 -8.36
CA ILE A 120 7.66 9.13 -7.08
C ILE A 120 7.67 10.17 -5.96
N VAL A 121 6.71 10.05 -5.04
CA VAL A 121 6.60 10.88 -3.85
C VAL A 121 6.65 9.98 -2.62
N LYS A 122 7.69 10.11 -1.79
CA LYS A 122 7.74 9.46 -0.48
C LYS A 122 7.01 10.32 0.54
N VAL A 123 5.99 9.78 1.19
CA VAL A 123 5.21 10.44 2.24
C VAL A 123 5.58 9.82 3.58
N GLU A 124 6.19 10.64 4.43
CA GLU A 124 6.63 10.22 5.76
C GLU A 124 5.63 10.62 6.84
N ASN A 125 5.87 10.10 8.04
CA ASN A 125 5.16 10.46 9.27
C ASN A 125 3.64 10.35 9.19
N ILE A 126 3.10 9.43 8.38
CA ILE A 126 1.71 9.02 8.52
C ILE A 126 1.55 8.38 9.91
N LEU A 127 0.72 8.98 10.74
CA LEU A 127 0.45 8.52 12.10
C LEU A 127 -0.70 7.54 12.08
N ARG A 128 -0.55 6.36 12.69
CA ARG A 128 -1.66 5.40 12.80
C ARG A 128 -2.77 5.91 13.73
N LYS A 129 -4.01 5.73 13.32
CA LYS A 129 -5.20 6.00 14.14
C LYS A 129 -5.63 4.70 14.82
N LEU A 130 -5.52 4.67 16.15
CA LEU A 130 -5.95 3.55 16.97
C LEU A 130 -7.23 3.91 17.70
N TYR A 131 -8.16 2.96 17.76
CA TYR A 131 -9.41 3.12 18.48
C TYR A 131 -9.49 2.07 19.58
N PHE A 132 -9.54 2.52 20.83
CA PHE A 132 -9.64 1.66 22.00
C PHE A 132 -11.11 1.58 22.40
N LEU A 133 -11.66 0.37 22.46
CA LEU A 133 -13.03 0.14 22.91
C LEU A 133 -13.08 0.09 24.44
N PRO A 134 -13.62 1.10 25.13
CA PRO A 134 -13.70 1.09 26.60
C PRO A 134 -14.54 -0.09 27.09
N ARG A 135 -14.21 -0.60 28.28
CA ARG A 135 -15.05 -1.54 29.02
C ARG A 135 -16.06 -0.75 29.86
N ASP A 136 -17.17 -1.38 30.24
CA ASP A 136 -18.08 -0.76 31.22
C ASP A 136 -17.44 -0.73 32.62
N HIS A 137 -16.73 -1.81 32.96
CA HIS A 137 -16.05 -1.96 34.24
C HIS A 137 -14.62 -2.47 34.07
N ARG A 138 -13.76 -2.09 35.03
CA ARG A 138 -12.34 -2.41 34.99
C ARG A 138 -12.11 -3.90 35.21
N VAL A 139 -11.16 -4.47 34.48
CA VAL A 139 -10.73 -5.86 34.66
C VAL A 139 -9.43 -5.92 35.45
N ARG A 140 -9.38 -6.78 36.46
CA ARG A 140 -8.17 -7.11 37.23
C ARG A 140 -8.02 -8.63 37.31
N ASN A 141 -6.84 -9.15 36.98
CA ASN A 141 -6.54 -10.60 36.97
C ASN A 141 -7.55 -11.45 36.15
N GLY A 142 -8.10 -10.89 35.07
CA GLY A 142 -9.09 -11.56 34.22
C GLY A 142 -10.55 -11.45 34.69
N PHE A 143 -10.82 -10.84 35.85
CA PHE A 143 -12.16 -10.69 36.39
C PHE A 143 -12.64 -9.23 36.32
N ALA A 144 -13.92 -9.05 35.99
CA ALA A 144 -14.57 -7.74 36.04
C ALA A 144 -14.71 -7.28 37.51
N THR A 145 -14.50 -6.00 37.74
CA THR A 145 -14.69 -5.33 39.02
C THR A 145 -15.95 -4.46 38.99
N GLU A 146 -16.33 -3.87 40.12
CA GLU A 146 -17.42 -2.87 40.18
C GLU A 146 -16.94 -1.44 39.80
N GLU A 147 -15.63 -1.26 39.58
CA GLU A 147 -15.04 0.03 39.21
C GLU A 147 -15.43 0.38 37.77
N LYS A 148 -16.37 1.33 37.60
CA LYS A 148 -16.74 1.85 36.29
C LYS A 148 -15.54 2.53 35.63
N VAL A 149 -15.39 2.28 34.33
CA VAL A 149 -14.31 2.88 33.54
C VAL A 149 -14.81 4.19 32.93
N ASP A 150 -14.04 5.26 33.16
CA ASP A 150 -14.17 6.51 32.43
C ASP A 150 -13.07 6.62 31.34
N MET A 151 -13.29 7.50 30.37
CA MET A 151 -12.32 7.80 29.31
C MET A 151 -10.99 8.33 29.86
N HIS A 152 -10.97 8.97 31.03
CA HIS A 152 -9.71 9.33 31.68
C HIS A 152 -8.87 8.09 32.02
N ASN A 153 -9.51 7.03 32.55
CA ASN A 153 -8.82 5.79 32.90
C ASN A 153 -8.25 5.08 31.66
N VAL A 154 -8.99 5.11 30.55
CA VAL A 154 -8.52 4.55 29.27
C VAL A 154 -7.29 5.32 28.78
N ARG A 155 -7.32 6.66 28.79
CA ARG A 155 -6.19 7.48 28.36
C ARG A 155 -4.95 7.23 29.21
N GLU A 156 -5.09 7.24 30.53
CA GLU A 156 -3.98 6.99 31.45
C GLU A 156 -3.33 5.62 31.21
N GLU A 157 -4.14 4.56 31.03
CA GLU A 157 -3.62 3.23 30.71
C GLU A 157 -2.93 3.20 29.34
N VAL A 158 -3.51 3.82 28.32
CA VAL A 158 -2.92 3.88 26.97
C VAL A 158 -1.61 4.66 26.99
N ASP A 159 -1.54 5.82 27.63
CA ASP A 159 -0.32 6.63 27.73
C ASP A 159 0.81 5.86 28.44
N ALA A 160 0.47 5.11 29.49
CA ALA A 160 1.42 4.22 30.17
C ALA A 160 1.88 3.07 29.25
N LEU A 161 0.97 2.46 28.48
CA LEU A 161 1.30 1.41 27.51
C LEU A 161 2.21 1.94 26.38
N MET A 162 1.90 3.11 25.83
CA MET A 162 2.68 3.81 24.80
C MET A 162 4.09 4.11 25.30
N SER A 163 4.21 4.64 26.52
CA SER A 163 5.50 4.98 27.15
C SER A 163 6.35 3.74 27.43
N LYS A 164 5.72 2.65 27.87
CA LYS A 164 6.40 1.39 28.21
C LYS A 164 6.97 0.67 26.99
N GLN A 165 6.33 0.76 25.82
CA GLN A 165 6.74 0.01 24.64
C GLN A 165 7.89 0.66 23.84
N ASN A 166 8.44 1.81 24.24
CA ASN A 166 9.55 2.53 23.58
C ASN A 166 9.44 2.64 22.05
N VAL A 167 8.22 2.50 21.54
CA VAL A 167 7.86 2.44 20.13
C VAL A 167 6.63 3.33 20.01
N PRO A 168 6.66 4.44 19.24
CA PRO A 168 5.41 5.04 18.79
C PRO A 168 4.64 3.92 18.10
N ILE A 169 3.42 3.55 18.53
CA ILE A 169 2.67 2.34 18.11
C ILE A 169 2.55 2.24 16.58
N ARG A 170 3.64 1.83 15.93
CA ARG A 170 3.87 1.76 14.49
C ARG A 170 4.31 0.36 14.09
N LYS A 171 4.46 -0.58 15.04
CA LYS A 171 4.96 -1.94 14.75
C LYS A 171 4.23 -3.06 15.49
N THR A 172 3.00 -2.84 15.95
CA THR A 172 2.35 -3.85 16.82
C THR A 172 1.36 -4.71 16.05
N LYS A 173 1.79 -5.93 15.68
CA LYS A 173 0.95 -7.06 15.20
C LYS A 173 0.12 -7.71 16.33
N ALA A 174 -0.31 -6.97 17.35
CA ALA A 174 -1.10 -7.55 18.45
C ALA A 174 -2.60 -7.32 18.19
N PHE A 175 -3.20 -8.18 17.37
CA PHE A 175 -4.63 -8.17 17.07
C PHE A 175 -5.51 -8.32 18.32
N ASP A 176 -4.98 -8.98 19.36
CA ASP A 176 -5.69 -9.27 20.61
C ASP A 176 -5.18 -8.47 21.81
N LEU A 177 -4.64 -7.27 21.58
CA LEU A 177 -4.26 -6.40 22.69
C LEU A 177 -5.52 -6.03 23.50
N GLN A 178 -5.54 -6.41 24.78
CA GLN A 178 -6.57 -6.04 25.74
C GLN A 178 -5.94 -5.38 26.95
N GLY A 179 -6.65 -4.42 27.53
CA GLY A 179 -6.25 -3.73 28.75
C GLY A 179 -7.23 -3.97 29.90
N LYS A 180 -6.92 -3.35 31.03
CA LYS A 180 -7.80 -3.30 32.20
C LYS A 180 -9.03 -2.45 31.93
N THR A 181 -8.88 -1.37 31.15
CA THR A 181 -9.91 -0.37 30.87
C THR A 181 -10.50 -0.49 29.46
N PHE A 182 -9.84 -1.19 28.53
CA PHE A 182 -10.33 -1.41 27.17
C PHE A 182 -10.39 -2.90 26.82
N SER A 183 -11.39 -3.28 26.03
CA SER A 183 -11.63 -4.69 25.64
C SER A 183 -10.97 -5.07 24.32
N ARG A 184 -10.79 -4.11 23.41
CA ARG A 184 -10.24 -4.33 22.08
C ARG A 184 -9.60 -3.06 21.53
N VAL A 185 -8.63 -3.23 20.64
CA VAL A 185 -8.01 -2.15 19.87
C VAL A 185 -8.31 -2.37 18.38
N PHE A 186 -8.80 -1.34 17.71
CA PHE A 186 -8.99 -1.31 16.26
C PHE A 186 -7.96 -0.38 15.61
N GLY A 187 -7.70 -0.58 14.32
CA GLY A 187 -6.78 0.25 13.54
C GLY A 187 -5.29 -0.13 13.67
N THR A 188 -4.97 -1.25 14.33
CA THR A 188 -3.58 -1.72 14.53
C THR A 188 -2.86 -2.07 13.23
N ASN A 189 -3.60 -2.61 12.26
CA ASN A 189 -3.11 -3.07 10.96
C ASN A 189 -3.66 -2.26 9.77
N THR A 190 -4.22 -1.07 10.01
CA THR A 190 -4.69 -0.20 8.91
C THR A 190 -3.51 0.19 8.02
N ALA A 191 -3.66 -0.02 6.71
CA ALA A 191 -2.65 0.33 5.72
C ALA A 191 -2.41 1.85 5.72
N LEU A 192 -1.17 2.28 5.52
CA LEU A 192 -0.85 3.71 5.47
C LEU A 192 -1.57 4.42 4.32
N PHE A 193 -1.72 3.73 3.19
CA PHE A 193 -2.46 4.23 2.05
C PHE A 193 -3.94 4.42 2.37
N GLU A 194 -4.61 3.44 2.99
CA GLU A 194 -6.02 3.55 3.42
C GLU A 194 -6.20 4.77 4.32
N GLN A 195 -5.29 4.94 5.26
CA GLN A 195 -5.34 6.08 6.16
C GLN A 195 -5.11 7.42 5.44
N PHE A 196 -4.19 7.46 4.48
CA PHE A 196 -3.90 8.64 3.69
C PHE A 196 -5.11 9.05 2.85
N VAL A 197 -5.68 8.12 2.07
CA VAL A 197 -6.81 8.42 1.17
C VAL A 197 -8.08 8.80 1.92
N MET A 198 -8.38 8.13 3.04
CA MET A 198 -9.53 8.46 3.87
C MET A 198 -9.39 9.83 4.53
N TRP A 199 -8.18 10.21 4.95
CA TRP A 199 -7.95 11.51 5.55
C TRP A 199 -8.02 12.66 4.53
N LYS A 200 -7.55 12.41 3.30
CA LYS A 200 -7.51 13.41 2.23
C LYS A 200 -8.73 13.37 1.31
N ASN A 201 -9.66 12.45 1.52
CA ASN A 201 -10.82 12.21 0.68
C ASN A 201 -10.43 11.93 -0.80
N VAL A 202 -9.35 11.17 -1.00
CA VAL A 202 -8.85 10.81 -2.33
C VAL A 202 -9.57 9.54 -2.80
N MET A 203 -10.30 9.60 -3.91
CA MET A 203 -11.19 8.52 -4.36
C MET A 203 -10.70 7.78 -5.62
N GLY A 204 -9.40 7.84 -5.92
CA GLY A 204 -8.80 7.26 -7.13
C GLY A 204 -7.77 8.22 -7.74
N PRO A 205 -7.12 7.83 -8.85
CA PRO A 205 -6.12 8.64 -9.53
C PRO A 205 -6.62 10.07 -9.78
N CYS A 206 -5.88 11.06 -9.28
CA CYS A 206 -6.25 12.46 -9.40
C CYS A 206 -5.04 13.39 -9.21
N TRP A 207 -5.26 14.68 -9.45
CA TRP A 207 -4.27 15.71 -9.18
C TRP A 207 -4.13 16.02 -7.69
N LEU A 208 -2.91 15.93 -7.20
CA LEU A 208 -2.49 16.34 -5.87
C LEU A 208 -1.60 17.58 -5.98
N LYS A 209 -1.82 18.54 -5.09
CA LYS A 209 -0.91 19.66 -4.83
C LYS A 209 -0.05 19.31 -3.63
N ILE A 210 1.27 19.31 -3.83
CA ILE A 210 2.25 18.96 -2.82
C ILE A 210 3.05 20.23 -2.49
N LYS A 211 3.05 20.63 -1.22
CA LYS A 211 3.87 21.72 -0.70
C LYS A 211 5.10 21.16 0.02
N ASP A 212 6.14 21.99 0.14
CA ASP A 212 7.34 21.71 0.92
C ASP A 212 7.99 20.37 0.56
N ALA A 213 8.01 20.03 -0.74
CA ALA A 213 8.63 18.82 -1.23
C ALA A 213 10.16 18.94 -1.16
N ASP A 214 10.81 17.96 -0.54
CA ASP A 214 12.25 17.83 -0.49
C ASP A 214 12.73 16.91 -1.63
N PHE A 215 13.38 17.51 -2.62
CA PHE A 215 13.94 16.82 -3.80
C PHE A 215 15.34 16.24 -3.55
N THR A 216 15.89 16.41 -2.34
CA THR A 216 17.22 15.91 -1.94
C THR A 216 17.14 14.75 -0.95
N ALA A 217 16.04 14.64 -0.22
CA ALA A 217 15.79 13.56 0.76
C ALA A 217 15.77 12.15 0.15
N VAL A 218 15.52 12.04 -1.16
CA VAL A 218 15.45 10.76 -1.87
C VAL A 218 16.27 10.86 -3.15
N SER A 219 17.19 9.92 -3.34
CA SER A 219 17.99 9.83 -4.55
C SER A 219 18.16 8.37 -4.98
N ASN A 220 17.88 8.09 -6.25
CA ASN A 220 18.05 6.78 -6.86
C ASN A 220 17.28 5.66 -6.14
N THR A 221 16.13 6.01 -5.55
CA THR A 221 15.23 5.02 -4.91
C THR A 221 14.27 4.40 -5.92
N SER A 222 14.11 5.02 -7.09
CA SER A 222 13.24 4.55 -8.16
C SER A 222 13.86 4.78 -9.55
N TYR A 223 13.20 4.21 -10.57
CA TYR A 223 13.48 4.54 -11.96
C TYR A 223 12.63 5.72 -12.48
N CYS A 224 11.86 6.39 -11.63
CA CYS A 224 11.09 7.57 -12.00
C CYS A 224 12.01 8.74 -12.36
N LYS A 225 11.56 9.63 -13.23
CA LYS A 225 12.33 10.81 -13.65
C LYS A 225 12.47 11.84 -12.55
N LEU A 226 11.45 12.02 -11.72
CA LEU A 226 11.46 12.91 -10.56
C LEU A 226 11.27 12.10 -9.27
N GLU A 227 12.03 12.44 -8.23
CA GLU A 227 11.90 11.86 -6.90
C GLU A 227 11.83 13.00 -5.88
N CYS A 228 10.93 12.86 -4.90
CA CYS A 228 10.89 13.77 -3.76
C CYS A 228 10.31 13.08 -2.53
N ALA A 229 10.54 13.67 -1.36
CA ALA A 229 9.86 13.31 -0.13
C ALA A 229 9.05 14.49 0.42
N VAL A 230 8.06 14.14 1.22
CA VAL A 230 7.25 15.06 2.00
C VAL A 230 7.23 14.54 3.43
N SER A 231 7.70 15.37 4.37
CA SER A 231 7.82 14.97 5.77
C SER A 231 6.49 14.71 6.45
N GLU A 232 5.42 15.42 6.06
CA GLU A 232 4.09 15.26 6.65
C GLU A 232 3.01 15.14 5.57
N PRO A 233 1.97 14.30 5.76
CA PRO A 233 0.92 14.19 4.76
C PRO A 233 0.01 15.43 4.72
N LYS A 234 0.10 16.34 5.70
CA LYS A 234 -0.63 17.62 5.71
C LYS A 234 -0.30 18.47 4.48
N SER A 235 0.94 18.45 4.03
CA SER A 235 1.43 19.24 2.90
C SER A 235 0.90 18.77 1.54
N ILE A 236 0.19 17.64 1.51
CA ILE A 236 -0.47 17.11 0.31
C ILE A 236 -1.96 17.45 0.38
N THR A 237 -2.48 18.11 -0.64
CA THR A 237 -3.90 18.47 -0.75
C THR A 237 -4.44 18.05 -2.11
N LEU A 238 -5.74 17.71 -2.17
CA LEU A 238 -6.42 17.58 -3.45
C LEU A 238 -6.34 18.92 -4.19
N LEU A 239 -5.99 18.86 -5.47
CA LEU A 239 -6.15 20.02 -6.33
C LEU A 239 -7.66 20.20 -6.59
N SER A 240 -8.16 21.43 -6.52
CA SER A 240 -9.58 21.71 -6.75
C SER A 240 -9.96 21.54 -8.21
N ASP A 241 -11.18 21.05 -8.47
CA ASP A 241 -11.74 20.87 -9.82
C ASP A 241 -11.81 22.17 -10.65
N THR A 242 -11.65 23.34 -10.01
CA THR A 242 -11.58 24.64 -10.70
C THR A 242 -10.27 24.87 -11.45
N GLU A 243 -9.21 24.14 -11.11
CA GLU A 243 -8.03 24.06 -11.95
C GLU A 243 -8.34 22.99 -13.01
N ASP A 244 -8.82 23.41 -14.18
CA ASP A 244 -9.17 22.54 -15.34
C ASP A 244 -7.93 21.81 -15.88
N LEU A 245 -7.34 20.93 -15.08
CA LEU A 245 -6.20 20.11 -15.44
C LEU A 245 -6.69 18.78 -15.98
N GLU A 246 -6.53 18.61 -17.28
CA GLU A 246 -6.73 17.32 -17.91
C GLU A 246 -5.78 16.27 -17.29
N PRO A 247 -6.26 15.03 -17.11
CA PRO A 247 -5.40 13.91 -16.72
C PRO A 247 -4.20 13.77 -17.67
N PRO A 248 -3.02 13.38 -17.16
CA PRO A 248 -1.83 13.26 -17.97
C PRO A 248 -1.92 12.08 -18.93
N GLN A 249 -1.29 12.20 -20.10
CA GLN A 249 -1.14 11.08 -21.03
C GLN A 249 -0.40 9.92 -20.35
N LEU A 250 -0.98 8.73 -20.44
CA LEU A 250 -0.40 7.51 -19.87
C LEU A 250 0.37 6.72 -20.91
N THR A 251 1.46 6.10 -20.47
CA THR A 251 2.26 5.19 -21.30
C THR A 251 1.83 3.77 -20.97
N LEU A 252 1.09 3.15 -21.87
CA LEU A 252 0.64 1.77 -21.73
C LEU A 252 1.61 0.85 -22.48
N MET A 253 2.03 -0.23 -21.83
CA MET A 253 2.82 -1.29 -22.46
C MET A 253 2.07 -2.62 -22.37
N SER A 254 1.78 -3.22 -23.52
CA SER A 254 1.30 -4.60 -23.59
C SER A 254 2.47 -5.53 -23.85
N LEU A 255 2.64 -6.56 -23.02
CA LEU A 255 3.70 -7.57 -23.13
C LEU A 255 3.08 -8.95 -23.41
N ALA A 256 3.67 -9.71 -24.34
CA ALA A 256 3.33 -11.11 -24.56
C ALA A 256 4.60 -11.97 -24.55
N PHE A 257 4.54 -13.08 -23.80
CA PHE A 257 5.67 -13.99 -23.60
C PHE A 257 5.36 -15.37 -24.19
N ARG A 258 6.36 -15.99 -24.81
CA ARG A 258 6.36 -17.41 -25.15
C ARG A 258 7.41 -18.12 -24.31
N LYS A 259 6.98 -19.17 -23.61
CA LYS A 259 7.83 -19.99 -22.76
C LYS A 259 7.86 -21.42 -23.30
N GLN A 260 9.00 -22.07 -23.18
CA GLN A 260 9.18 -23.48 -23.48
C GLN A 260 9.80 -24.18 -22.27
N THR A 261 9.37 -25.40 -21.98
CA THR A 261 10.00 -26.22 -20.94
C THR A 261 11.23 -26.91 -21.51
N ASN A 262 12.38 -26.71 -20.89
CA ASN A 262 13.60 -27.45 -21.20
C ASN A 262 13.39 -28.93 -20.81
N ALA A 263 13.60 -29.83 -21.75
CA ALA A 263 13.37 -31.27 -21.56
C ALA A 263 14.32 -31.91 -20.54
N ASN A 264 15.54 -31.38 -20.39
CA ASN A 264 16.58 -31.94 -19.53
C ASN A 264 16.38 -31.49 -18.08
N ASP A 265 16.23 -30.17 -17.88
CA ASP A 265 16.17 -29.58 -16.53
C ASP A 265 14.73 -29.42 -16.01
N LYS A 266 13.72 -29.69 -16.84
CA LYS A 266 12.28 -29.48 -16.58
C LYS A 266 11.92 -28.06 -16.13
N LYS A 267 12.80 -27.08 -16.41
CA LYS A 267 12.62 -25.66 -16.12
C LYS A 267 11.95 -24.94 -17.29
N GLN A 268 11.16 -23.92 -16.98
CA GLN A 268 10.58 -23.04 -17.99
C GLN A 268 11.61 -21.99 -18.42
N GLU A 269 11.82 -21.87 -19.73
CA GLU A 269 12.68 -20.87 -20.35
C GLU A 269 11.84 -19.92 -21.20
N MET A 270 12.18 -18.63 -21.18
CA MET A 270 11.52 -17.63 -22.01
C MET A 270 12.17 -17.58 -23.39
N THR A 271 11.43 -17.99 -24.41
CA THR A 271 11.95 -18.12 -25.79
C THR A 271 11.68 -16.87 -26.63
N ALA A 272 10.54 -16.20 -26.40
CA ALA A 272 10.22 -14.97 -27.11
C ALA A 272 9.43 -13.99 -26.24
N LEU A 273 9.65 -12.70 -26.51
CA LEU A 273 8.94 -11.58 -25.93
C LEU A 273 8.53 -10.64 -27.06
N SER A 274 7.25 -10.27 -27.11
CA SER A 274 6.77 -9.15 -27.93
C SER A 274 6.17 -8.08 -27.03
N CYS A 275 6.36 -6.81 -27.41
CA CYS A 275 5.81 -5.68 -26.69
C CYS A 275 5.16 -4.69 -27.66
N SER A 276 4.12 -4.00 -27.20
CA SER A 276 3.50 -2.86 -27.89
C SER A 276 3.37 -1.71 -26.92
N LEU A 277 3.83 -0.52 -27.33
CA LEU A 277 3.76 0.71 -26.55
C LEU A 277 2.70 1.63 -27.15
N LEU A 278 1.74 2.03 -26.32
CA LEU A 278 0.69 2.97 -26.63
C LEU A 278 0.85 4.21 -25.76
N TYR A 279 0.91 5.36 -26.40
CA TYR A 279 0.80 6.65 -25.72
C TYR A 279 -0.68 7.02 -25.75
N ALA A 280 -1.38 6.70 -24.67
CA ALA A 280 -2.80 7.02 -24.53
C ALA A 280 -2.92 8.51 -24.16
N ALA A 281 -3.15 9.34 -25.17
CA ALA A 281 -3.90 10.58 -24.99
C ALA A 281 -5.38 10.21 -25.10
N GLU A 282 -6.22 10.64 -24.16
CA GLU A 282 -7.65 10.35 -24.25
C GLU A 282 -8.20 10.87 -25.59
N TYR A 283 -8.98 10.03 -26.26
CA TYR A 283 -10.03 10.46 -27.15
C TYR A 283 -11.21 10.84 -26.27
N THR A 284 -11.69 12.08 -26.38
CA THR A 284 -12.98 12.51 -25.82
C THR A 284 -14.07 11.56 -26.34
N LEU A 285 -14.81 10.91 -25.44
CA LEU A 285 -16.05 10.19 -25.77
C LEU A 285 -17.19 11.17 -26.06
#